data_AF-A0A662BIC5-F1
#
_entry.id   AF-A0A662BIC5-F1
#
_cell.length_a   1.000
_cell.length_b   1.000
_cell.length_c   1.000
_cell.angle_alpha   90.00
_cell.angle_beta   90.00
_cell.angle_gamma   90.00
#
_symmetry.space_group_name_H-M   'P 1'
#
loop_
_entity.id
_entity.type
_entity.pdbx_description
1 polymer ?
#
loop_
_entity_poly.entity_id
_entity_poly.type
_entity_poly.pdbx_seq_one_letter_code
_entity_poly.pdbx_strand_id
1 'polypeptide(L)'
;KIMSVVFQIKKIFDKHNVKYIDEVSEEGAGNFAKQVVDYAVVNSADLIMTMVSTERFFHFFDSQDEQIIFNTSQIPVICINPVAVKKSSWH
;
A
#
# COMPACT_ATOMS: atom_id res chain seq x y z
N LYS A 1 9.37 -6.41 11.89
CA LYS A 1 9.70 -6.18 10.45
C LYS A 1 8.93 -4.99 9.87
N ILE A 2 7.59 -4.95 9.96
CA ILE A 2 6.74 -3.81 9.51
C ILE A 2 7.19 -2.44 10.04
N MET A 3 7.45 -2.33 11.34
CA MET A 3 7.92 -1.10 11.97
C MET A 3 9.22 -0.54 11.35
N SER A 4 10.11 -1.41 10.88
CA SER A 4 11.38 -0.99 10.26
C SER A 4 11.19 -0.43 8.85
N VAL A 5 10.22 -0.96 8.09
CA VAL A 5 9.88 -0.45 6.75
C VAL A 5 9.19 0.90 6.87
N VAL A 6 8.19 1.01 7.75
CA VAL A 6 7.50 2.28 8.01
C VAL A 6 8.49 3.35 8.45
N PHE A 7 9.43 3.02 9.37
CA PHE A 7 10.47 3.94 9.80
C PHE A 7 11.35 4.44 8.64
N GLN A 8 11.73 3.56 7.70
CA GLN A 8 12.51 3.95 6.52
C GLN A 8 11.73 4.90 5.61
N ILE A 9 10.44 4.64 5.39
CA ILE A 9 9.56 5.50 4.58
C ILE A 9 9.46 6.89 5.22
N LYS A 10 9.17 6.96 6.53
CA LYS A 10 9.08 8.21 7.28
C LYS A 10 10.35 9.04 7.15
N LYS A 11 11.51 8.42 7.35
CA LYS A 11 12.82 9.09 7.21
C LYS A 11 13.04 9.68 5.81
N ILE A 12 12.59 8.99 4.76
CA ILE A 12 12.69 9.49 3.38
C ILE A 12 11.75 10.69 3.20
N PHE A 13 10.52 10.60 3.68
CA PHE A 13 9.56 11.69 3.59
C PHE A 13 10.02 12.94 4.35
N ASP A 14 10.51 12.76 5.59
CA ASP A 14 11.10 13.84 6.40
C ASP A 14 12.28 14.49 5.66
N LYS A 15 13.19 13.69 5.10
CA LYS A 15 14.34 14.19 4.33
C LYS A 15 13.91 15.05 3.12
N HIS A 16 12.79 14.71 2.50
CA HIS A 16 12.26 15.42 1.34
C HIS A 16 11.18 16.46 1.70
N ASN A 17 10.94 16.73 2.99
CA ASN A 17 9.90 17.63 3.50
C ASN A 17 8.49 17.28 2.97
N VAL A 18 8.23 15.99 2.77
CA VAL A 18 6.92 15.46 2.40
C VAL A 18 6.11 15.27 3.67
N LYS A 19 5.00 15.99 3.81
CA LYS A 19 4.08 15.81 4.94
C LYS A 19 3.37 14.47 4.81
N TYR A 20 3.21 13.77 5.93
CA TYR A 20 2.50 12.50 5.96
C TYR A 20 1.70 12.35 7.25
N ILE A 21 0.72 11.46 7.17
CA ILE A 21 0.01 10.86 8.29
C ILE A 21 0.16 9.35 8.14
N ASP A 22 0.27 8.63 9.26
CA ASP A 22 0.34 7.17 9.26
C ASP A 22 -0.67 6.61 10.25
N GLU A 23 -1.43 5.62 9.79
CA GLU A 23 -2.44 4.93 10.56
C GLU A 23 -2.14 3.43 10.51
N VAL A 24 -2.25 2.76 11.65
CA VAL A 24 -2.09 1.30 11.74
C VAL A 24 -3.48 0.71 11.96
N SER A 25 -3.93 -0.13 11.04
CA SER A 25 -5.20 -0.85 11.19
C SER A 25 -5.19 -1.74 12.43
N GLU A 26 -6.30 -1.76 13.17
CA GLU A 26 -6.46 -2.64 14.33
C GLU A 26 -6.39 -4.12 13.94
N GLU A 27 -5.79 -4.94 14.80
CA GLU A 27 -5.75 -6.38 14.60
C GLU A 27 -7.17 -6.96 14.62
N GLY A 28 -7.53 -7.74 13.59
CA GLY A 28 -8.84 -8.38 13.50
C GLY A 28 -9.98 -7.49 12.97
N ALA A 29 -9.69 -6.26 12.50
CA ALA A 29 -10.67 -5.32 11.95
C ALA A 29 -11.38 -5.76 10.64
N GLY A 30 -11.24 -7.03 10.24
CA GLY A 30 -11.94 -7.60 9.10
C GLY A 30 -11.27 -7.30 7.76
N ASN A 31 -12.06 -6.86 6.77
CA ASN A 31 -11.60 -6.69 5.40
C ASN A 31 -10.65 -5.48 5.26
N PHE A 32 -9.37 -5.76 5.08
CA PHE A 32 -8.33 -4.74 4.94
C PHE A 32 -8.50 -3.85 3.71
N ALA A 33 -8.91 -4.40 2.57
CA ALA A 33 -9.15 -3.61 1.35
C ALA A 33 -10.24 -2.56 1.57
N LYS A 34 -11.32 -2.95 2.26
CA LYS A 34 -12.38 -2.02 2.66
C LYS A 34 -11.84 -0.93 3.58
N GLN A 35 -11.03 -1.27 4.57
CA GLN A 35 -10.45 -0.28 5.49
C GLN A 35 -9.56 0.74 4.76
N VAL A 36 -8.76 0.31 3.78
CA VAL A 36 -7.94 1.21 2.97
C VAL A 36 -8.82 2.19 2.18
N VAL A 37 -9.88 1.69 1.54
CA VAL A 37 -10.82 2.54 0.78
C VAL A 37 -11.57 3.49 1.70
N ASP A 38 -12.06 3.02 2.85
CA ASP A 38 -12.78 3.85 3.81
C ASP A 38 -11.86 4.96 4.38
N TYR A 39 -10.60 4.62 4.69
CA TYR A 39 -9.60 5.60 5.11
C TYR A 39 -9.31 6.64 4.02
N ALA A 40 -9.20 6.22 2.77
CA ALA A 40 -9.01 7.11 1.62
C ALA A 40 -10.20 8.06 1.45
N VAL A 41 -11.43 7.58 1.61
CA VAL A 41 -12.65 8.41 1.54
C VAL A 41 -12.70 9.42 2.68
N VAL A 42 -12.48 8.99 3.92
CA VAL A 42 -12.50 9.87 5.11
C VAL A 42 -11.47 11.00 4.98
N ASN A 43 -10.32 10.72 4.39
CA ASN A 43 -9.26 11.70 4.18
C ASN A 43 -9.32 12.43 2.82
N SER A 44 -10.37 12.20 2.02
CA SER A 44 -10.54 12.82 0.69
C SER A 44 -9.32 12.61 -0.22
N ALA A 45 -8.79 11.38 -0.26
CA ALA A 45 -7.61 11.06 -1.07
C ALA A 45 -7.94 11.09 -2.57
N ASP A 46 -7.08 11.75 -3.35
CA ASP A 46 -7.21 11.81 -4.82
C ASP A 46 -6.71 10.54 -5.52
N LEU A 47 -5.91 9.73 -4.82
CA LEU A 47 -5.23 8.57 -5.39
C LEU A 47 -4.90 7.54 -4.32
N ILE A 48 -5.10 6.26 -4.64
CA ILE A 48 -4.59 5.13 -3.85
C ILE A 48 -3.39 4.52 -4.57
N MET A 49 -2.32 4.22 -3.85
CA MET A 49 -1.15 3.55 -4.39
C MET A 49 -0.90 2.25 -3.63
N THR A 50 -0.81 1.14 -4.37
CA THR A 50 -0.55 -0.19 -3.81
C THR A 50 0.52 -0.93 -4.59
N MET A 51 1.17 -1.90 -3.97
CA MET A 51 2.17 -2.77 -4.61
C MET A 51 1.52 -4.12 -4.93
N VAL A 52 1.67 -4.58 -6.18
CA VAL A 52 1.11 -5.87 -6.59
C VAL A 52 1.97 -7.00 -6.03
N SER A 53 1.33 -7.98 -5.38
CA SER A 53 2.02 -9.20 -4.96
C SER A 53 2.46 -10.02 -6.19
N THR A 54 3.77 -10.24 -6.32
CA THR A 54 4.40 -10.95 -7.45
C THR A 54 4.14 -12.45 -7.48
N GLU A 55 3.56 -13.02 -6.41
CA GLU A 55 3.38 -14.47 -6.29
C GLU A 55 2.10 -15.01 -6.95
N ARG A 56 1.22 -14.15 -7.48
CA ARG A 56 -0.13 -14.55 -7.93
C ARG A 56 -0.40 -14.33 -9.41
N PHE A 57 0.45 -14.85 -10.29
CA PHE A 57 0.15 -14.91 -11.73
C PHE A 57 -1.10 -15.77 -12.09
N PHE A 58 -1.66 -16.55 -11.15
CA PHE A 58 -2.72 -17.55 -11.44
C PHE A 58 -3.97 -17.53 -10.55
N HIS A 59 -4.21 -16.51 -9.73
CA HIS A 59 -5.40 -16.49 -8.87
C HIS A 59 -6.26 -15.24 -9.10
N PHE A 60 -7.20 -15.37 -10.05
CA PHE A 60 -8.38 -14.51 -10.27
C PHE A 60 -9.41 -14.58 -9.11
N PHE A 61 -8.97 -14.93 -7.90
CA PHE A 61 -9.86 -15.06 -6.74
C PHE A 61 -9.59 -13.91 -5.77
N ASP A 62 -10.47 -12.91 -5.82
CA ASP A 62 -10.85 -11.99 -4.74
C ASP A 62 -9.67 -11.50 -3.88
N SER A 63 -8.63 -11.01 -4.55
CA SER A 63 -7.47 -10.48 -3.85
C SER A 63 -7.78 -9.12 -3.23
N GLN A 64 -7.16 -8.78 -2.09
CA GLN A 64 -7.27 -7.45 -1.50
C GLN A 64 -6.90 -6.34 -2.52
N ASP A 65 -5.94 -6.63 -3.40
CA ASP A 65 -5.52 -5.73 -4.48
C ASP A 65 -6.67 -5.46 -5.46
N GLU A 66 -7.39 -6.50 -5.87
CA GLU A 66 -8.56 -6.40 -6.77
C GLU A 66 -9.69 -5.58 -6.15
N GLN A 67 -9.99 -5.80 -4.87
CA GLN A 67 -11.02 -5.03 -4.15
C GLN A 67 -10.65 -3.54 -4.02
N ILE A 68 -9.35 -3.22 -3.90
CA ILE A 68 -8.86 -1.83 -3.91
C ILE A 68 -8.97 -1.25 -5.33
N ILE A 69 -8.56 -1.99 -6.36
CA ILE A 69 -8.61 -1.56 -7.76
C ILE A 69 -10.06 -1.27 -8.19
N PHE A 70 -10.98 -2.16 -7.88
CA PHE A 70 -12.41 -2.02 -8.19
C PHE A 70 -13.20 -1.36 -7.05
N ASN A 71 -12.58 -0.40 -6.35
CA ASN A 71 -13.24 0.31 -5.25
C ASN A 71 -14.49 1.05 -5.74
N THR A 72 -15.56 0.99 -4.95
CA THR A 72 -16.85 1.63 -5.28
C THR A 72 -16.80 3.16 -5.19
N SER A 73 -15.79 3.71 -4.50
CA SER A 73 -15.59 5.14 -4.34
C SER A 73 -14.99 5.82 -5.58
N GLN A 74 -14.65 5.03 -6.61
CA GLN A 74 -14.08 5.48 -7.88
C GLN A 74 -12.79 6.29 -7.73
N ILE A 75 -12.02 6.05 -6.66
CA ILE A 75 -10.73 6.68 -6.45
C ILE A 75 -9.72 5.99 -7.38
N PRO A 76 -8.97 6.74 -8.21
CA PRO A 76 -7.96 6.15 -9.09
C PRO A 76 -6.88 5.40 -8.29
N VAL A 77 -6.45 4.24 -8.83
CA VAL A 77 -5.46 3.36 -8.17
C VAL A 77 -4.22 3.19 -9.04
N ILE A 78 -3.04 3.42 -8.47
CA ILE A 78 -1.75 3.07 -9.07
C ILE A 78 -1.25 1.76 -8.46
N CYS A 79 -1.02 0.78 -9.32
CA CYS A 79 -0.44 -0.51 -8.97
C CYS A 79 1.05 -0.54 -9.34
N ILE A 80 1.91 -0.60 -8.32
CA ILE A 80 3.35 -0.70 -8.51
C ILE A 80 3.74 -2.17 -8.59
N ASN A 81 4.38 -2.56 -9.68
CA ASN A 81 5.05 -3.85 -9.79
C ASN A 81 6.44 -3.75 -9.14
N PRO A 82 6.72 -4.46 -8.03
CA PRO A 82 8.02 -4.37 -7.39
C PRO A 82 9.08 -5.07 -8.24
N VAL A 83 10.19 -4.38 -8.47
CA VAL A 83 11.38 -4.97 -9.08
C VAL A 83 12.28 -5.56 -8.01
N ALA A 84 12.73 -6.79 -8.20
CA ALA A 84 13.68 -7.43 -7.29
C ALA A 84 14.99 -6.62 -7.28
N VAL A 85 15.29 -5.99 -6.14
CA VAL A 85 16.57 -5.32 -5.94
C VAL A 85 17.58 -6.38 -5.50
N LYS A 86 18.39 -6.89 -6.44
CA LYS A 86 19.55 -7.72 -6.05
C LYS A 86 20.47 -6.83 -5.22
N LYS A 87 20.70 -7.17 -3.94
CA LYS A 87 21.87 -6.64 -3.24
C LYS A 87 23.10 -7.14 -3.97
N SER A 88 23.81 -6.28 -4.68
CA SER A 88 25.15 -6.61 -5.13
C SER A 88 26.05 -6.64 -3.89
N SER A 89 26.46 -7.83 -3.46
CA SER A 89 27.53 -7.97 -2.48
C SER A 89 28.85 -7.63 -3.15
N TRP A 90 29.20 -6.34 -3.15
CA TRP A 90 30.58 -5.93 -3.32
C TRP A 90 31.06 -5.48 -1.94
N HIS A 91 32.04 -6.24 -1.44
CA HIS A 91 32.70 -6.25 -0.12
C HIS A 91 31.96 -7.07 0.95
#